data_AF-A0A1L4D114-F1
#
_entry.id   AF-A0A1L4D114-F1
#
_cell.length_a   1.000
_cell.length_b   1.000
_cell.length_c   1.000
_cell.angle_alpha   90.00
_cell.angle_beta   90.00
_cell.angle_gamma   90.00
#
_symmetry.space_group_name_H-M   'P 1'
#
loop_
_entity.id
_entity.type
_entity.pdbx_description
1 polymer ?
#
loop_
_entity_poly.entity_id
_entity_poly.type
_entity_poly.pdbx_seq_one_letter_code
_entity_poly.pdbx_strand_id
1 'polypeptide(L)' 'MVKKKSVKSQYSLEFKNQVLEVLENSPKNMAQIAREFGVSYPTLNSWNRSIGDKNKLNF' A
#
# COMPACT_ATOMS: atom_id res chain seq x y z
N MET A 1 -3.73 24.19 16.56
CA MET A 1 -4.41 23.01 15.97
C MET A 1 -3.85 22.77 14.59
N VAL A 2 -2.95 21.79 14.41
CA VAL A 2 -2.41 21.47 13.08
C VAL A 2 -3.53 20.78 12.29
N LYS A 3 -4.14 21.48 11.34
CA LYS A 3 -5.12 20.92 10.41
C LYS A 3 -4.43 19.78 9.66
N LYS A 4 -4.68 18.53 10.05
CA LYS A 4 -4.28 17.34 9.28
C LYS A 4 -4.92 17.49 7.91
N LYS A 5 -4.14 17.87 6.90
CA LYS A 5 -4.56 17.83 5.50
C LYS A 5 -4.96 16.38 5.24
N SER A 6 -6.27 16.10 5.20
CA SER A 6 -6.77 14.83 4.69
C SER A 6 -6.45 14.84 3.21
N VAL A 7 -5.22 14.42 2.87
CA VAL A 7 -4.83 14.15 1.50
C VAL A 7 -5.81 13.07 1.08
N LYS A 8 -6.78 13.42 0.24
CA LYS A 8 -7.75 12.45 -0.29
C LYS A 8 -6.94 11.30 -0.84
N SER A 9 -6.94 10.18 -0.13
CA SER A 9 -6.22 9.00 -0.56
C SER A 9 -6.89 8.59 -1.87
N GLN A 10 -6.15 8.66 -2.98
CA GLN A 10 -6.66 8.28 -4.31
C GLN A 10 -7.23 6.86 -4.32
N TYR A 11 -6.84 6.05 -3.33
CA TYR A 11 -7.25 4.68 -3.13
C TYR A 11 -7.92 4.51 -1.76
N SER A 12 -9.06 3.81 -1.74
CA SER A 12 -9.77 3.46 -0.50
C SER A 12 -8.92 2.50 0.35
N LEU A 13 -9.25 2.41 1.65
CA LEU A 13 -8.56 1.48 2.55
C LEU A 13 -8.79 0.02 2.15
N GLU A 14 -10.03 -0.32 1.77
CA GLU A 14 -10.38 -1.65 1.28
C GLU A 14 -9.56 -2.04 0.06
N PHE A 15 -9.41 -1.13 -0.91
CA PHE A 15 -8.61 -1.37 -2.09
C PHE A 15 -7.14 -1.62 -1.75
N LYS A 16 -6.55 -0.84 -0.83
CA LYS A 16 -5.19 -1.07 -0.37
C LYS A 16 -5.04 -2.46 0.26
N ASN A 17 -5.97 -2.85 1.12
CA ASN A 17 -5.95 -4.15 1.77
C ASN A 17 -6.05 -5.29 0.76
N GLN A 18 -6.90 -5.19 -0.26
CA GLN A 18 -6.99 -6.17 -1.34
C GLN A 18 -5.65 -6.31 -2.09
N VAL A 19 -5.02 -5.19 -2.45
CA VAL A 19 -3.74 -5.21 -3.18
C VAL A 19 -2.63 -5.81 -2.33
N LEU A 20 -2.63 -5.53 -1.01
CA LEU A 20 -1.64 -6.05 -0.07
C LEU A 20 -1.85 -7.55 0.21
N GLU A 21 -3.10 -7.98 0.35
CA GLU A 21 -3.43 -9.41 0.51
C GLU A 21 -2.97 -10.21 -0.70
N VAL A 22 -3.18 -9.71 -1.91
CA VAL A 22 -2.66 -10.34 -3.13
C VAL A 22 -1.14 -10.29 -3.18
N LEU A 23 -0.51 -9.23 -2.69
CA LEU A 23 0.96 -9.15 -2.60
C LEU A 23 1.56 -10.19 -1.64
N GLU A 24 0.90 -10.49 -0.52
CA GLU A 24 1.39 -11.47 0.45
C GLU A 24 1.03 -12.91 0.08
N ASN A 25 -0.15 -13.15 -0.50
CA ASN A 25 -0.64 -14.50 -0.82
C ASN A 25 -0.26 -14.96 -2.23
N SER A 26 0.17 -14.06 -3.12
CA SER A 26 0.52 -14.40 -4.48
C SER A 26 2.03 -14.45 -4.69
N PRO A 27 2.57 -15.40 -5.47
CA PRO A 27 3.97 -15.38 -5.90
C PRO A 27 4.25 -14.30 -6.96
N LYS A 28 3.30 -13.40 -7.22
CA LYS A 28 3.41 -12.35 -8.23
C LYS A 28 4.27 -11.20 -7.74
N ASN A 29 5.09 -10.66 -8.64
CA ASN A 29 5.93 -9.52 -8.31
C ASN A 29 5.09 -8.25 -8.17
N MET A 30 5.54 -7.32 -7.30
CA MET A 30 4.90 -6.01 -7.10
C MET A 30 4.60 -5.27 -8.41
N ALA A 31 5.48 -5.35 -9.41
CA ALA A 31 5.27 -4.73 -10.71
C ALA A 31 4.11 -5.35 -11.50
N GLN A 32 3.87 -6.65 -11.35
CA GLN A 32 2.74 -7.34 -11.99
C GLN A 32 1.44 -6.96 -11.30
N ILE A 33 1.41 -6.99 -9.97
CA ILE A 33 0.24 -6.61 -9.17
C ILE A 33 -0.09 -5.13 -9.40
N ALA A 34 0.91 -4.24 -9.40
CA ALA A 34 0.74 -2.84 -9.76
C ALA A 34 0.02 -2.67 -11.12
N ARG A 35 0.45 -3.41 -12.15
CA ARG A 35 -0.18 -3.39 -13.48
C ARG A 35 -1.60 -3.96 -13.48
N GLU A 36 -1.84 -5.06 -12.77
CA GLU A 36 -3.16 -5.70 -12.67
C GLU A 36 -4.19 -4.80 -11.99
N PHE A 37 -3.78 -4.10 -10.92
CA PHE A 37 -4.65 -3.22 -10.14
C PHE A 37 -4.66 -1.76 -10.65
N GLY A 38 -3.93 -1.45 -11.72
CA GLY A 38 -3.82 -0.08 -12.24
C GLY A 38 -3.13 0.89 -11.28
N VAL A 39 -2.35 0.38 -10.34
CA VAL A 39 -1.61 1.16 -9.35
C VAL A 39 -0.18 1.36 -9.85
N SER A 40 0.40 2.53 -9.64
CA SER A 40 1.81 2.73 -9.99
C SER A 40 2.73 1.95 -9.02
N TYR A 41 3.81 1.37 -9.55
CA TYR A 41 4.84 0.73 -8.73
C TYR A 41 5.33 1.61 -7.54
N PRO A 42 5.65 2.92 -7.71
CA PRO A 42 6.06 3.73 -6.58
C PRO A 42 4.96 3.88 -5.52
N THR A 43 3.68 3.93 -5.91
CA THR A 43 2.56 3.94 -4.96
C THR A 43 2.51 2.65 -4.14
N LEU A 44 2.64 1.49 -4.79
CA LEU A 44 2.61 0.20 -4.11
C LEU A 44 3.82 0.02 -3.17
N ASN A 45 5.01 0.42 -3.62
CA ASN A 45 6.22 0.43 -2.80
C ASN A 45 6.10 1.35 -1.58
N SER A 46 5.46 2.52 -1.72
CA SER A 46 5.16 3.39 -0.58
C SER A 46 4.22 2.73 0.44
N TRP A 47 3.22 1.97 -0.01
CA TRP A 47 2.34 1.23 0.90
C TRP A 47 3.09 0.12 1.63
N ASN A 48 3.90 -0.66 0.92
CA ASN A 48 4.72 -1.71 1.51
C ASN A 48 5.69 -1.16 2.56
N ARG A 49 6.37 -0.05 2.27
CA ARG A 49 7.24 0.64 3.23
C ARG A 49 6.49 1.15 4.46
N SER A 50 5.28 1.68 4.26
CA SER A 50 4.45 2.15 5.38
C SER A 50 3.96 1.02 6.29
N ILE A 51 3.86 -0.22 5.80
CA ILE A 51 3.55 -1.40 6.62
C ILE A 51 4.79 -1.90 7.36
N GLY A 52 5.95 -1.90 6.69
CA GLY A 52 7.23 -2.24 7.34
C GLY A 52 7.53 -1.35 8.55
N ASP A 53 7.12 -0.08 8.52
CA ASP A 53 7.25 0.84 9.65
C ASP A 53 6.33 0.47 10.83
N LYS A 54 5.12 -0.03 10.57
CA LYS A 54 4.23 -0.55 11.63
C LYS A 54 4.81 -1.78 12.34
N ASN A 55 5.56 -2.62 11.63
CA ASN A 55 6.22 -3.79 12.22
C ASN A 55 7.51 -3.42 12.99
N LYS A 56 8.05 -2.21 12.81
CA LYS A 56 9.24 -1.71 13.51
C LYS A 56 8.95 -0.97 14.82
N LEU A 57 7.68 -0.80 15.19
CA LEU A 57 7.27 -0.14 16.43
C LEU A 57 6.99 -1.12 17.59
N ASN A 58 7.32 -2.41 17.42
CA ASN A 58 7.30 -3.42 18.48
C ASN A 58 8.72 -3.81 18.92
N PHE A 59 9.59 -2.82 19.13
CA PHE A 59 10.90 -3.01 19.78
C PHE A 59 10.89 -2.34 21.16
#